data_AF-A0A0B8PFN5-F1
#
_entry.id   AF-A0A0B8PFN5-F1
#
_cell.length_a   1.000
_cell.length_b   1.000
_cell.length_c   1.000
_cell.angle_alpha   90.00
_cell.angle_beta   90.00
_cell.angle_gamma   90.00
#
_symmetry.space_group_name_H-M   'P 1'
#
loop_
_entity.id
_entity.type
_entity.pdbx_description
1 polymer ?
#
loop_
_entity_poly.entity_id
_entity_poly.type
_entity_poly.pdbx_seq_one_letter_code
_entity_poly.pdbx_strand_id
1 'polypeptide(L)'
;MRIRNGMYAYELLEKLRAGDKSEENIAAFDEVKQDLGYGLLLKRYTDNVVDATEQQIQMAADDSIPTVWPLFWSFRIMVACGFIMLFIFGMAFIQTCRQKIEQKPWLLKAALYGIPLPWIAVEAGWFVAEYGRQRGL
;
A
#
# COMPACT_ATOMS: atom_id res chain seq x y z
N MET A 1 -6.15 -11.75 18.44
CA MET A 1 -5.16 -12.34 19.36
C MET A 1 -3.88 -11.49 19.45
N ARG A 2 -3.20 -11.19 18.32
CA ARG A 2 -1.95 -10.41 18.29
C ARG A 2 -2.02 -8.99 18.89
N ILE A 3 -3.14 -8.28 18.75
CA ILE A 3 -3.32 -6.93 19.34
C ILE A 3 -3.34 -6.97 20.87
N ARG A 4 -3.97 -7.99 21.48
CA ARG A 4 -3.99 -8.16 22.94
C ARG A 4 -2.59 -8.50 23.49
N ASN A 5 -1.82 -9.32 22.76
CA ASN A 5 -0.41 -9.56 23.09
C ASN A 5 0.43 -8.29 22.97
N GLY A 6 0.17 -7.44 21.97
CA GLY A 6 0.84 -6.16 21.82
C GLY A 6 0.57 -5.18 22.97
N MET A 7 -0.63 -5.21 23.57
CA MET A 7 -0.95 -4.44 24.78
C MET A 7 -0.13 -4.93 25.98
N TYR A 8 -0.05 -6.25 26.18
CA TYR A 8 0.76 -6.85 27.25
C TYR A 8 2.26 -6.58 27.07
N ALA A 9 2.76 -6.63 25.83
CA ALA A 9 4.13 -6.24 25.50
C ALA A 9 4.42 -4.77 25.82
N TYR A 10 3.44 -3.87 25.62
CA TYR A 10 3.56 -2.45 25.96
C TYR A 10 3.59 -2.23 27.48
N GLU A 11 2.76 -2.94 28.25
CA GLU A 11 2.78 -2.89 29.71
C GLU A 11 4.13 -3.34 30.29
N LEU A 12 4.68 -4.44 29.77
CA LEU A 12 6.02 -4.91 30.13
C LEU A 12 7.11 -3.90 29.76
N LEU A 13 6.99 -3.23 28.61
CA LEU A 13 7.91 -2.16 28.22
C LEU A 13 7.86 -0.97 29.18
N GLU A 14 6.68 -0.58 29.66
CA GLU A 14 6.56 0.48 30.67
C GLU A 14 7.19 0.10 32.00
N LYS A 15 7.02 -1.15 32.46
CA LYS A 15 7.70 -1.67 33.66
C LYS A 15 9.23 -1.65 33.52
N LEU A 16 9.74 -2.11 32.37
CA LEU A 16 11.18 -2.06 32.06
C LEU A 16 11.72 -0.62 31.97
N ARG A 17 10.92 0.32 31.42
CA ARG A 17 11.28 1.75 31.33
C ARG A 17 11.24 2.43 32.70
N ALA A 18 10.33 2.03 33.59
CA ALA A 18 10.24 2.48 34.97
C ALA A 18 11.39 1.95 35.86
N GLY A 19 12.21 1.04 35.34
CA GLY A 19 13.43 0.54 35.99
C GLY A 19 13.34 -0.88 36.54
N ASP A 20 12.18 -1.54 36.42
CA ASP A 20 11.97 -2.92 36.87
C ASP A 20 12.49 -3.95 35.85
N LYS A 21 13.82 -3.99 35.73
CA LYS A 21 14.59 -4.89 34.83
C LYS A 21 14.88 -6.23 35.48
N SER A 22 13.88 -6.83 36.14
CA SER A 22 13.99 -8.21 36.63
C SER A 22 14.20 -9.16 35.44
N GLU A 23 14.96 -10.24 35.64
CA GLU A 23 15.17 -11.27 34.61
C GLU A 23 13.84 -11.87 34.12
N GLU A 24 12.84 -11.95 35.01
CA GLU A 24 11.48 -12.38 34.70
C GLU A 24 10.76 -11.43 33.73
N ASN A 25 10.80 -10.11 33.98
CA ASN A 25 10.18 -9.12 33.10
C ASN A 25 10.89 -9.03 31.73
N ILE A 26 12.21 -9.21 31.72
CA ILE A 26 13.00 -9.24 30.47
C ILE A 26 12.64 -10.47 29.65
N ALA A 27 12.59 -11.65 30.26
CA ALA A 27 12.22 -12.90 29.60
C ALA A 27 10.78 -12.84 29.07
N ALA A 28 9.84 -12.37 29.90
CA ALA A 28 8.45 -12.19 29.50
C ALA A 28 8.30 -11.18 28.34
N PHE A 29 9.08 -10.09 28.34
CA PHE A 29 9.06 -9.13 27.24
C PHE A 29 9.67 -9.70 25.95
N ASP A 30 10.75 -10.47 26.05
CA ASP A 30 11.42 -11.08 24.90
C ASP A 30 10.52 -12.07 24.14
N GLU A 31 9.60 -12.74 24.82
CA GLU A 31 8.60 -13.63 24.21
C GLU A 31 7.55 -12.86 23.38
N VAL A 32 7.17 -11.65 23.80
CA VAL A 32 6.07 -10.89 23.20
C VAL A 32 6.51 -9.66 22.39
N LYS A 33 7.81 -9.33 22.37
CA LYS A 33 8.35 -8.15 21.68
C LYS A 33 8.00 -8.05 20.20
N GLN A 34 7.79 -9.20 19.54
CA GLN A 34 7.40 -9.23 18.11
C GLN A 34 6.00 -8.64 17.88
N ASP A 35 5.12 -8.74 18.88
CA ASP A 35 3.75 -8.22 18.81
C ASP A 35 3.63 -6.77 19.31
N LEU A 36 4.70 -6.18 19.88
CA LEU A 36 4.73 -4.80 20.40
C LEU A 36 4.32 -3.77 19.33
N GLY A 37 4.72 -3.99 18.08
CA GLY A 37 4.34 -3.12 16.96
C GLY A 37 2.83 -2.99 16.79
N TYR A 38 2.07 -4.06 17.02
CA TYR A 38 0.60 -4.03 16.98
C TYR A 38 -0.01 -3.28 18.16
N GLY A 39 0.63 -3.34 19.33
CA GLY A 39 0.23 -2.54 20.51
C GLY A 39 0.40 -1.03 20.27
N LEU A 40 1.47 -0.63 19.56
CA LEU A 40 1.72 0.77 19.24
C LEU A 40 0.73 1.37 18.21
N LEU A 41 0.08 0.53 17.39
CA LEU A 41 -0.99 1.00 16.48
C LEU A 41 -2.19 1.55 17.26
N LEU A 42 -2.48 0.99 18.45
CA LEU A 42 -3.55 1.47 19.34
C LEU A 42 -3.26 2.86 19.92
N LYS A 43 -1.98 3.25 20.05
CA LYS A 43 -1.59 4.57 20.58
C LYS A 43 -2.04 5.74 19.71
N ARG A 44 -2.35 5.48 18.42
CA ARG A 44 -2.96 6.49 17.53
C ARG A 44 -4.41 6.81 17.92
N TYR A 45 -5.06 5.92 18.67
CA TYR A 45 -6.49 5.96 18.98
C TYR A 45 -6.80 6.11 20.48
N THR A 46 -5.83 5.83 21.37
CA THR A 46 -5.96 6.05 22.82
C THR A 46 -4.61 6.38 23.45
N ASP A 47 -4.60 7.33 24.39
CA ASP A 47 -3.42 7.64 25.20
C ASP A 47 -3.07 6.50 26.17
N ASN A 48 -4.07 5.70 26.57
CA ASN A 48 -3.93 4.54 27.46
C ASN A 48 -4.23 3.25 26.69
N VAL A 49 -3.19 2.63 26.13
CA VAL A 49 -3.26 1.39 25.33
C VAL A 49 -3.85 0.23 26.14
N VAL A 50 -3.70 0.24 27.47
CA VAL A 50 -4.11 -0.82 28.39
C VAL A 50 -5.63 -0.86 28.61
N ASP A 51 -6.32 0.27 28.46
CA ASP A 51 -7.76 0.43 28.70
C ASP A 51 -8.60 0.45 27.40
N ALA A 52 -8.01 0.03 26.27
CA ALA A 52 -8.69 0.05 24.98
C ALA A 52 -9.97 -0.81 25.00
N THR A 53 -11.11 -0.20 24.70
CA THR A 53 -12.41 -0.91 24.63
C THR A 53 -12.44 -1.87 23.44
N GLU A 54 -13.21 -2.96 23.52
CA GLU A 54 -13.30 -3.97 22.44
C GLU A 54 -13.69 -3.37 21.08
N GLN A 55 -14.48 -2.29 21.06
CA GLN A 55 -14.81 -1.55 19.84
C GLN A 55 -13.61 -0.84 19.21
N GLN A 56 -12.70 -0.27 20.01
CA GLN A 56 -11.48 0.38 19.54
C GLN A 56 -10.46 -0.64 19.04
N ILE A 57 -10.39 -1.81 19.67
CA ILE A 57 -9.57 -2.94 19.20
C ILE A 57 -10.05 -3.43 17.83
N GLN A 58 -11.36 -3.46 17.61
CA GLN A 58 -11.95 -3.85 16.32
C GLN A 58 -11.70 -2.80 15.23
N MET A 59 -11.90 -1.51 15.52
CA MET A 59 -11.62 -0.43 14.56
C MET A 59 -10.13 -0.34 14.20
N ALA A 60 -9.23 -0.49 15.18
CA ALA A 60 -7.80 -0.53 14.91
C ALA A 60 -7.43 -1.76 14.07
N ALA A 61 -8.04 -2.92 14.30
CA ALA A 61 -7.83 -4.12 13.50
C ALA A 61 -8.31 -3.96 12.04
N ASP A 62 -9.47 -3.32 11.84
CA ASP A 62 -10.04 -3.08 10.51
C ASP A 62 -9.23 -2.02 9.73
N ASP A 63 -8.73 -0.99 10.40
CA ASP A 63 -7.87 0.05 9.80
C ASP A 63 -6.42 -0.44 9.56
N SER A 64 -6.01 -1.50 10.29
CA SER A 64 -4.75 -2.19 10.06
C SER A 64 -4.74 -3.03 8.79
N ILE A 65 -5.90 -3.33 8.18
CA ILE A 65 -5.98 -4.03 6.89
C ILE A 65 -5.67 -2.97 5.83
N PRO A 66 -4.43 -2.88 5.36
CA PRO A 66 -4.05 -1.75 4.58
C PRO A 66 -4.73 -1.96 3.23
N THR A 67 -5.69 -1.10 2.88
CA THR A 67 -6.54 -1.26 1.68
C THR A 67 -5.66 -1.59 0.49
N VAL A 68 -5.68 -2.84 0.04
CA VAL A 68 -4.94 -3.37 -1.12
C VAL A 68 -5.62 -2.98 -2.44
N TRP A 69 -6.86 -2.48 -2.34
CA TRP A 69 -7.69 -2.04 -3.44
C TRP A 69 -7.04 -1.00 -4.36
N PRO A 70 -6.39 0.07 -3.86
CA PRO A 70 -5.73 1.05 -4.71
C PRO A 70 -4.58 0.42 -5.51
N LEU A 71 -3.78 -0.46 -4.90
CA LEU A 71 -2.65 -1.11 -5.56
C LEU A 71 -3.09 -2.04 -6.70
N PHE A 72 -4.15 -2.83 -6.45
CA PHE A 72 -4.70 -3.77 -7.43
C PHE A 72 -5.27 -3.09 -8.68
N TRP A 73 -5.92 -1.93 -8.49
CA TRP A 73 -6.47 -1.13 -9.58
C TRP A 73 -5.40 -0.31 -10.29
N SER A 74 -4.44 0.29 -9.58
CA SER A 74 -3.33 1.02 -10.20
C SER A 74 -2.50 0.14 -11.13
N PHE A 75 -2.21 -1.11 -10.72
CA PHE A 75 -1.53 -2.08 -11.59
C PHE A 75 -2.31 -2.36 -12.89
N ARG A 76 -3.63 -2.54 -12.79
CA ARG A 76 -4.49 -2.79 -13.97
C ARG A 76 -4.55 -1.60 -14.91
N ILE A 77 -4.68 -0.39 -14.37
CA ILE A 77 -4.71 0.84 -15.15
C ILE A 77 -3.39 1.00 -15.90
N MET A 78 -2.25 0.77 -15.24
CA MET A 78 -0.93 0.81 -15.87
C MET A 78 -0.82 -0.17 -17.04
N VAL A 79 -1.22 -1.42 -16.83
CA VAL A 79 -1.19 -2.46 -17.87
C VAL A 79 -2.14 -2.11 -19.02
N ALA A 80 -3.36 -1.65 -18.73
CA ALA A 80 -4.33 -1.25 -19.73
C ALA A 80 -3.82 -0.07 -20.58
N CYS A 81 -3.25 0.97 -19.95
CA CYS A 81 -2.62 2.08 -20.65
C CYS A 81 -1.48 1.61 -21.56
N GLY A 82 -0.63 0.69 -21.08
CA GLY A 82 0.45 0.09 -21.88
C GLY A 82 -0.07 -0.65 -23.12
N PHE A 83 -1.09 -1.50 -22.98
CA PHE A 83 -1.69 -2.22 -24.10
C PHE A 83 -2.40 -1.29 -25.10
N ILE A 84 -3.11 -0.26 -24.62
CA ILE A 84 -3.75 0.73 -25.48
C ILE A 84 -2.70 1.46 -26.31
N MET A 85 -1.61 1.92 -25.68
CA MET A 85 -0.51 2.57 -26.39
C MET A 85 0.15 1.64 -27.40
N LEU A 86 0.41 0.38 -27.04
CA LEU A 86 0.97 -0.63 -27.95
C LEU A 86 0.07 -0.84 -29.17
N PHE A 87 -1.25 -0.91 -28.97
CA PHE A 87 -2.21 -1.10 -30.04
C PHE A 87 -2.30 0.11 -30.97
N ILE A 88 -2.30 1.33 -30.41
CA ILE A 88 -2.27 2.58 -31.19
C ILE A 88 -0.97 2.67 -32.00
N PHE A 89 0.19 2.40 -31.39
CA PHE A 89 1.47 2.41 -32.08
C PHE A 89 1.56 1.33 -33.16
N GLY A 90 1.11 0.10 -32.87
CA GLY A 90 1.11 -1.01 -33.83
C GLY A 90 0.21 -0.72 -35.05
N MET A 91 -1.00 -0.20 -34.80
CA MET A 91 -1.91 0.23 -35.87
C MET A 91 -1.33 1.39 -36.68
N ALA A 92 -0.71 2.37 -36.01
CA ALA A 92 -0.05 3.48 -36.69
C ALA A 92 1.13 3.02 -37.55
N PHE A 93 1.96 2.11 -37.04
CA PHE A 93 3.09 1.54 -37.77
C PHE A 93 2.64 0.77 -39.01
N ILE A 94 1.64 -0.12 -38.89
CA ILE A 94 1.08 -0.86 -40.02
C ILE A 94 0.50 0.10 -41.07
N GLN A 95 -0.21 1.14 -40.64
CA GLN A 95 -0.81 2.14 -41.53
C GLN A 95 0.27 2.96 -42.27
N THR A 96 1.37 3.26 -41.58
CA THR A 96 2.57 3.93 -42.12
C THR A 96 3.27 3.06 -43.16
N CYS A 97 3.51 1.77 -42.88
CA CYS A 97 4.08 0.84 -43.84
C CYS A 97 3.20 0.67 -45.09
N ARG A 98 1.88 0.83 -44.96
CA ARG A 98 0.93 0.78 -46.08
C ARG A 98 0.75 2.13 -46.80
N GLN A 99 1.47 3.18 -46.40
CA GLN A 99 1.33 4.57 -46.89
C GLN A 99 -0.12 5.10 -46.90
N LYS A 100 -0.98 4.61 -45.99
CA LYS A 100 -2.41 5.02 -45.89
C LYS A 100 -2.69 5.88 -44.66
N ILE A 101 -1.68 6.60 -44.16
CA ILE A 101 -1.75 7.36 -42.89
C ILE A 101 -2.90 8.37 -42.91
N GLU A 102 -3.09 9.08 -44.03
CA GLU A 102 -4.08 10.17 -44.12
C GLU A 102 -5.53 9.69 -44.27
N GLN A 103 -5.76 8.42 -44.67
CA GLN A 103 -7.12 7.94 -44.98
C GLN A 103 -7.94 7.56 -43.74
N LYS A 104 -7.36 7.53 -42.54
CA LYS A 104 -8.06 7.08 -41.31
C LYS A 104 -7.99 8.15 -40.20
N PRO A 105 -8.92 9.13 -40.19
CA PRO A 105 -8.92 10.21 -39.19
C PRO A 105 -9.14 9.72 -37.75
N TRP A 106 -9.71 8.53 -37.52
CA TRP A 106 -9.84 7.96 -36.17
C TRP A 106 -8.48 7.58 -35.57
N LEU A 107 -7.50 7.19 -36.40
CA LEU A 107 -6.15 6.85 -35.95
C LEU A 107 -5.38 8.11 -35.53
N LEU A 108 -5.51 9.18 -36.31
CA LEU A 108 -4.97 10.51 -35.97
C LEU A 108 -5.58 11.06 -34.68
N LYS A 109 -6.90 10.91 -34.50
CA LYS A 109 -7.58 11.25 -33.25
C LYS A 109 -7.09 10.40 -32.08
N ALA A 110 -6.92 9.08 -32.26
CA ALA A 110 -6.39 8.20 -31.21
C ALA A 110 -4.95 8.57 -30.80
N ALA A 111 -4.09 8.95 -31.75
CA ALA A 111 -2.75 9.45 -31.47
C ALA A 111 -2.79 10.78 -30.69
N LEU A 112 -3.70 11.69 -31.04
CA LEU A 112 -3.90 12.95 -30.32
C LEU A 112 -4.37 12.72 -28.87
N TYR A 113 -5.35 11.84 -28.67
CA TYR A 113 -5.80 11.43 -27.33
C TYR A 113 -4.79 10.57 -26.59
N GLY A 114 -3.79 10.01 -27.29
CA GLY A 114 -2.68 9.25 -26.74
C GLY A 114 -1.59 10.10 -26.07
N ILE A 115 -1.55 11.41 -26.32
CA ILE A 115 -0.55 12.32 -25.73
C ILE A 115 -0.54 12.34 -24.18
N PRO A 116 -1.69 12.37 -23.48
CA PRO A 116 -1.70 12.31 -22.00
C PRO A 116 -1.51 10.90 -21.43
N LEU A 117 -1.69 9.83 -22.22
CA LEU A 117 -1.58 8.45 -21.72
C LEU A 117 -0.21 8.10 -21.10
N PRO A 118 0.93 8.49 -21.69
CA PRO A 118 2.25 8.29 -21.10
C PRO A 118 2.38 8.92 -19.72
N TRP A 119 1.81 10.11 -19.51
CA TRP A 119 1.88 10.81 -18.23
C TRP A 119 1.13 10.03 -17.15
N ILE A 120 -0.10 9.60 -17.45
CA ILE A 120 -0.91 8.79 -16.52
C ILE A 120 -0.22 7.45 -16.21
N ALA A 121 0.40 6.82 -17.21
CA ALA A 121 1.11 5.55 -17.02
C ALA A 121 2.34 5.70 -16.12
N VAL A 122 3.10 6.79 -16.26
CA VAL A 122 4.28 7.08 -15.43
C VAL A 122 3.87 7.37 -13.98
N GLU A 123 2.84 8.20 -13.77
CA GLU A 123 2.32 8.51 -12.43
C GLU A 123 1.79 7.24 -11.74
N ALA A 124 1.04 6.40 -12.46
CA ALA A 124 0.54 5.13 -11.94
C ALA A 124 1.68 4.14 -11.62
N GLY A 125 2.71 4.08 -12.46
CA GLY A 125 3.90 3.26 -12.23
C GLY A 125 4.67 3.69 -10.98
N TRP A 126 4.84 5.00 -10.79
CA TRP A 126 5.49 5.57 -9.60
C TRP A 126 4.68 5.27 -8.33
N PHE A 127 3.35 5.44 -8.39
CA PHE A 127 2.45 5.09 -7.29
C PHE A 127 2.56 3.61 -6.91
N VAL A 128 2.56 2.69 -7.87
CA VAL A 128 2.71 1.24 -7.62
C VAL A 128 4.07 0.91 -7.01
N ALA A 129 5.15 1.52 -7.52
CA ALA A 129 6.50 1.29 -7.02
C ALA A 129 6.68 1.80 -5.58
N GLU A 130 6.21 3.01 -5.28
CA GLU A 130 6.38 3.64 -3.98
C GLU A 130 5.46 3.02 -2.91
N TYR A 131 4.19 2.74 -3.23
CA TYR A 131 3.29 2.02 -2.32
C TYR A 131 3.72 0.56 -2.11
N GLY A 132 4.29 -0.08 -3.13
CA GLY A 132 4.88 -1.41 -3.00
C GLY A 132 6.04 -1.43 -2.01
N ARG A 133 6.87 -0.38 -2.04
CA ARG A 133 8.02 -0.23 -1.12
C ARG A 133 7.60 0.06 0.32
N GLN A 134 6.52 0.82 0.55
CA GLN A 134 5.99 1.09 1.89
C GLN A 134 5.36 -0.13 2.58
N ARG A 135 4.90 -1.14 1.81
CA ARG A 135 4.34 -2.40 2.36
C ARG A 135 5.39 -3.50 2.58
N GLY A 136 6.63 -3.28 2.14
CA GLY A 136 7.71 -4.28 2.15
C GLY A 136 8.74 -4.15 3.27
N LEU A 137 8.56 -3.21 4.20
CA LEU A 137 9.32 -3.07 5.46
C LEU A 137 8.37 -3.26 6.64
#